data_AF-A0A519SKB5-F1
#
_entry.id   AF-A0A519SKB5-F1
#
_cell.length_a   1.000
_cell.length_b   1.000
_cell.length_c   1.000
_cell.angle_alpha   90.00
_cell.angle_beta   90.00
_cell.angle_gamma   90.00
#
_symmetry.space_group_name_H-M   'P 1'
#
loop_
_entity.id
_entity.type
_entity.pdbx_description
1 polymer ?
#
loop_
_entity_poly.entity_id
_entity_poly.type
_entity_poly.pdbx_seq_one_letter_code
_entity_poly.pdbx_strand_id
1 'polypeptide(L)'
;MFGLEPHVLLLLGVCLFAACAFEFVNGFHDTANAVATVIYTNTLRPWVAVVWSAFWNFIGVFSGGIAVAMGIVYLLPVESLIDQNVYHGIAMVGALLVAAIIWNIGTWYYGIPSSSSHALIGSILGVGIAFSLLPGGQGAAVNWSKAGESGLALILSPLLGFTLTIILMFLLKRFSPSKAIFKEPHKRKPPPLFIRLTLIATCTLVSFFHGSNDGQKGVGLIMLILIGIIPTHFALDNSKNPLDLRDSLTKVEYVMGRVNKAELSADDQKLYTEMQAQTSDLDRVFTGKTTVADLPEQARFEIRRAILLLTNRGKKLLGSERVSLSTADRETYTKSIDQMKSFTDYAPWQVLLMVSLSLALGTTIGWQRIVKTIGERIGKEHLTYAQGASSELVAAAMIGSNTWLGLPTSTTHVLTSSIAGSMVANRGIKNLNPAMVRSIVLAWVLTLPVTMVLAGGLFLLFRTISG
;
A
#
# COMPACT_ATOMS: atom_id res chain seq x y z
N MET A 1 25.55 -2.24 17.09
CA MET A 1 25.07 -1.41 15.97
C MET A 1 23.73 -0.71 16.23
N PHE A 2 22.91 -1.10 17.21
CA PHE A 2 21.70 -0.34 17.63
C PHE A 2 21.38 -0.54 19.13
N GLY A 3 22.40 -0.82 19.96
CA GLY A 3 22.19 -1.24 21.35
C GLY A 3 21.48 -2.60 21.55
N LEU A 4 21.07 -3.26 20.46
CA LEU A 4 20.36 -4.54 20.50
C LEU A 4 21.26 -5.72 20.90
N GLU A 5 20.66 -6.69 21.60
CA GLU A 5 21.26 -7.99 21.83
C GLU A 5 21.47 -8.75 20.49
N PRO A 6 22.51 -9.60 20.38
CA PRO A 6 22.88 -10.23 19.11
C PRO A 6 21.76 -11.03 18.43
N HIS A 7 20.93 -11.75 19.21
CA HIS A 7 19.81 -12.52 18.66
C HIS A 7 18.66 -11.63 18.18
N VAL A 8 18.39 -10.50 18.83
CA VAL A 8 17.40 -9.51 18.36
C VAL A 8 17.86 -8.88 17.05
N LEU A 9 19.17 -8.59 16.92
CA LEU A 9 19.75 -8.11 15.68
C LEU A 9 19.64 -9.13 14.54
N LEU A 10 19.86 -10.42 14.83
CA LEU A 10 19.66 -11.51 13.87
C LEU A 10 18.21 -11.59 13.42
N LEU A 11 17.25 -11.55 14.35
CA LEU A 11 15.82 -11.59 14.05
C LEU A 11 15.36 -10.38 13.23
N LEU A 12 15.87 -9.19 13.54
CA LEU A 12 15.66 -7.99 12.72
C LEU A 12 16.14 -8.24 11.27
N GLY A 13 17.35 -8.78 11.11
CA GLY A 13 17.89 -9.14 9.80
C GLY A 13 16.99 -10.13 9.04
N VAL A 14 16.44 -11.14 9.72
CA VAL A 14 15.49 -12.10 9.16
C VAL A 14 14.19 -11.41 8.73
N CYS A 15 13.63 -10.53 9.56
CA CYS A 15 12.42 -9.77 9.22
C CYS A 15 12.62 -8.85 8.01
N LEU A 16 13.74 -8.13 7.96
CA LEU A 16 14.07 -7.27 6.81
C LEU A 16 14.27 -8.09 5.55
N PHE A 17 14.97 -9.23 5.63
CA PHE A 17 15.11 -10.16 4.51
C PHE A 17 13.75 -10.69 4.05
N ALA A 18 12.87 -11.09 4.97
CA ALA A 18 11.54 -11.57 4.65
C ALA A 18 10.68 -10.48 3.98
N ALA A 19 10.80 -9.21 4.39
CA ALA A 19 10.13 -8.10 3.72
C ALA A 19 10.65 -7.89 2.29
N CYS A 20 11.97 -7.96 2.08
CA CYS A 20 12.56 -7.94 0.74
C CYS A 20 12.12 -9.13 -0.11
N ALA A 21 12.03 -10.32 0.49
CA ALA A 21 11.54 -11.53 -0.18
C ALA A 21 10.06 -11.40 -0.56
N PHE A 22 9.23 -10.79 0.30
CA PHE A 22 7.85 -10.48 -0.04
C PHE A 22 7.77 -9.54 -1.24
N GLU A 23 8.55 -8.46 -1.26
CA GLU A 23 8.58 -7.52 -2.40
C GLU A 23 9.14 -8.14 -3.68
N PHE A 24 10.12 -9.03 -3.55
CA PHE A 24 10.62 -9.83 -4.66
C PHE A 24 9.52 -10.74 -5.22
N VAL A 25 8.77 -11.41 -4.34
CA VAL A 25 7.62 -12.25 -4.72
C VAL A 25 6.54 -11.43 -5.39
N ASN A 26 6.26 -10.25 -4.84
CA ASN A 26 5.31 -9.31 -5.42
C ASN A 26 5.72 -8.90 -6.83
N GLY A 27 7.00 -8.54 -7.01
CA GLY A 27 7.58 -8.17 -8.30
C GLY A 27 7.33 -9.20 -9.38
N PHE A 28 7.63 -10.50 -9.15
CA PHE A 28 7.40 -11.51 -10.19
C PHE A 28 5.93 -11.87 -10.40
N HIS A 29 5.10 -11.77 -9.36
CA HIS A 29 3.66 -12.06 -9.45
C HIS A 29 2.98 -11.03 -10.36
N ASP A 30 3.28 -9.76 -10.12
CA ASP A 30 2.64 -8.64 -10.78
C ASP A 30 3.41 -8.09 -11.99
N THR A 31 4.60 -8.61 -12.31
CA THR A 31 5.29 -8.34 -13.60
C THR A 31 4.32 -8.51 -14.77
N ALA A 32 3.54 -9.59 -14.71
CA ALA A 32 2.63 -9.98 -15.77
C ALA A 32 1.59 -8.90 -16.07
N ASN A 33 1.26 -8.06 -15.09
CA ASN A 33 0.30 -7.00 -15.26
C ASN A 33 0.83 -5.94 -16.25
N ALA A 34 2.10 -5.58 -16.16
CA ALA A 34 2.65 -4.52 -17.01
C ALA A 34 3.17 -5.04 -18.37
N VAL A 35 3.61 -6.30 -18.47
CA VAL A 35 4.33 -6.78 -19.68
C VAL A 35 3.50 -7.67 -20.59
N ALA A 36 2.37 -8.21 -20.12
CA ALA A 36 1.60 -9.18 -20.90
C ALA A 36 1.17 -8.60 -22.26
N THR A 37 0.67 -7.37 -22.28
CA THR A 37 0.24 -6.66 -23.49
C THR A 37 1.36 -6.61 -24.54
N VAL A 38 2.51 -6.02 -24.21
CA VAL A 38 3.62 -5.78 -25.14
C VAL A 38 4.30 -7.06 -25.60
N ILE A 39 4.25 -8.12 -24.78
CA ILE A 39 4.72 -9.46 -25.15
C ILE A 39 3.75 -10.11 -26.14
N TYR A 40 2.46 -10.13 -25.82
CA TYR A 40 1.44 -10.82 -26.62
C TYR A 40 1.07 -10.11 -27.91
N THR A 41 1.30 -8.80 -27.98
CA THR A 41 1.15 -8.02 -29.21
C THR A 41 2.41 -8.05 -30.09
N ASN A 42 3.46 -8.78 -29.70
CA ASN A 42 4.78 -8.79 -30.34
C ASN A 42 5.42 -7.39 -30.44
N THR A 43 5.11 -6.49 -29.50
CA THR A 43 5.66 -5.12 -29.45
C THR A 43 7.10 -5.13 -28.95
N LEU A 44 7.38 -5.91 -27.91
CA LEU A 44 8.70 -6.10 -27.32
C LEU A 44 9.01 -7.60 -27.18
N ARG A 45 10.30 -7.93 -27.25
CA ARG A 45 10.74 -9.28 -26.87
C ARG A 45 10.53 -9.46 -25.37
N PRO A 46 10.19 -10.66 -24.88
CA PRO A 46 9.87 -10.87 -23.47
C PRO A 46 10.94 -10.38 -22.50
N TRP A 47 12.21 -10.69 -22.76
CA TRP A 47 13.31 -10.24 -21.90
C TRP A 47 13.47 -8.70 -21.88
N VAL A 48 13.21 -8.03 -23.01
CA VAL A 48 13.27 -6.56 -23.08
C VAL A 48 12.11 -5.96 -22.29
N ALA A 49 10.91 -6.53 -22.41
CA ALA A 49 9.73 -6.05 -21.72
C ALA A 49 9.88 -6.14 -20.19
N VAL A 50 10.42 -7.25 -19.67
CA VAL A 50 10.62 -7.42 -18.22
C VAL A 50 11.72 -6.54 -17.65
N VAL A 51 12.84 -6.36 -18.38
CA VAL A 51 13.90 -5.43 -17.94
C VAL A 51 13.41 -3.98 -17.99
N TRP A 52 12.65 -3.63 -19.03
CA TRP A 52 12.01 -2.32 -19.14
C TRP A 52 11.05 -2.06 -17.98
N SER A 53 10.18 -3.03 -17.68
CA SER A 53 9.25 -2.94 -16.56
C SER A 53 9.97 -2.87 -15.20
N ALA A 54 11.03 -3.66 -15.00
CA ALA A 54 11.85 -3.62 -13.79
C ALA A 54 12.48 -2.23 -13.56
N PHE A 55 13.00 -1.60 -14.61
CA PHE A 55 13.54 -0.24 -14.55
C PHE A 55 12.47 0.77 -14.14
N TRP A 56 11.29 0.73 -14.77
CA TRP A 56 10.21 1.67 -14.43
C TRP A 56 9.56 1.40 -13.08
N ASN A 57 9.50 0.15 -12.64
CA ASN A 57 9.11 -0.20 -11.26
C ASN A 57 10.09 0.45 -10.26
N PHE A 58 11.40 0.32 -10.48
CA PHE A 58 12.43 0.93 -9.64
C PHE A 58 12.24 2.45 -9.53
N ILE A 59 12.12 3.14 -10.68
CA ILE A 59 11.89 4.59 -10.72
C ILE A 59 10.57 4.95 -10.06
N GLY A 60 9.52 4.15 -10.28
CA GLY A 60 8.21 4.31 -9.66
C GLY A 60 8.28 4.32 -8.12
N VAL A 61 9.06 3.42 -7.51
CA VAL A 61 9.25 3.42 -6.05
C VAL A 61 9.88 4.74 -5.59
N PHE A 62 10.95 5.19 -6.23
CA PHE A 62 11.66 6.41 -5.84
C PHE A 62 10.83 7.70 -6.04
N SER A 63 10.05 7.77 -7.11
CA SER A 63 9.28 8.96 -7.47
C SER A 63 7.84 8.95 -6.94
N GLY A 64 7.36 7.84 -6.39
CA GLY A 64 5.96 7.65 -6.00
C GLY A 64 5.50 8.38 -4.73
N GLY A 65 6.42 9.04 -4.02
CA GLY A 65 6.17 9.53 -2.66
C GLY A 65 5.94 8.40 -1.67
N ILE A 66 5.54 8.71 -0.43
CA ILE A 66 5.41 7.75 0.68
C ILE A 66 3.98 7.60 1.21
N ALA A 67 2.99 8.21 0.54
CA ALA A 67 1.61 8.24 1.03
C ALA A 67 1.01 6.82 1.16
N VAL A 68 1.28 5.94 0.18
CA VAL A 68 0.84 4.54 0.22
C VAL A 68 1.57 3.77 1.34
N ALA A 69 2.86 4.02 1.55
CA ALA A 69 3.63 3.42 2.65
C ALA A 69 3.02 3.78 4.01
N MET A 70 2.68 5.05 4.21
CA MET A 70 2.01 5.50 5.44
C MET A 70 0.59 4.93 5.57
N GLY A 71 -0.11 4.71 4.45
CA GLY A 71 -1.36 3.97 4.43
C GLY A 71 -1.24 2.55 5.03
N ILE A 72 -0.14 1.84 4.75
CA ILE A 72 0.18 0.55 5.37
C ILE A 72 0.56 0.70 6.83
N VAL A 73 1.44 1.66 7.17
CA VAL A 73 1.88 1.89 8.56
C VAL A 73 0.69 2.20 9.48
N TYR A 74 -0.26 3.01 9.01
CA TYR A 74 -1.44 3.40 9.79
C TYR A 74 -2.52 2.32 9.89
N LEU A 75 -2.46 1.28 9.06
CA LEU A 75 -3.38 0.15 9.14
C LEU A 75 -3.10 -0.69 10.40
N LEU A 76 -1.82 -0.85 10.72
CA LEU A 76 -1.32 -1.52 11.91
C LEU A 76 -0.41 -0.55 12.68
N PRO A 77 -0.96 0.39 13.45
CA PRO A 77 -0.16 1.34 14.22
C PRO A 77 0.58 0.59 15.34
N VAL A 78 1.77 0.08 15.01
CA VAL A 78 2.60 -0.75 15.89
C VAL A 78 2.91 -0.03 17.21
N GLU A 79 2.89 1.31 17.19
CA GLU A 79 3.10 2.18 18.35
C GLU A 79 1.98 2.11 19.39
N SER A 80 0.80 1.60 19.03
CA SER A 80 -0.28 1.33 19.96
C SER A 80 -0.40 -0.14 20.35
N LEU A 81 0.22 -1.04 19.59
CA LEU A 81 0.07 -2.50 19.70
C LEU A 81 1.23 -3.16 20.46
N ILE A 82 2.42 -2.57 20.45
CA ILE A 82 3.59 -3.18 21.08
C ILE A 82 3.70 -2.75 22.55
N ASP A 83 3.82 -3.73 23.43
CA ASP A 83 4.23 -3.57 24.83
C ASP A 83 5.76 -3.32 24.90
N GLN A 84 6.39 -3.30 26.08
CA GLN A 84 7.84 -3.13 26.12
C GLN A 84 8.63 -4.36 25.63
N ASN A 85 7.98 -5.43 25.15
CA ASN A 85 8.66 -6.65 24.70
C ASN A 85 8.86 -6.67 23.17
N VAL A 86 10.11 -6.49 22.76
CA VAL A 86 10.55 -6.51 21.36
C VAL A 86 10.24 -7.85 20.66
N TYR A 87 10.22 -8.97 21.38
CA TYR A 87 9.93 -10.28 20.80
C TYR A 87 8.49 -10.39 20.30
N HIS A 88 7.53 -9.73 20.96
CA HIS A 88 6.15 -9.67 20.49
C HIS A 88 6.03 -8.89 19.18
N GLY A 89 6.80 -7.81 19.02
CA GLY A 89 6.90 -7.07 17.77
C GLY A 89 7.44 -7.92 16.62
N ILE A 90 8.51 -8.68 16.89
CA ILE A 90 9.11 -9.61 15.94
C ILE A 90 8.13 -10.72 15.56
N ALA A 91 7.43 -11.31 16.53
CA ALA A 91 6.42 -12.34 16.28
C ALA A 91 5.28 -11.85 15.38
N MET A 92 4.78 -10.63 15.64
CA MET A 92 3.75 -9.99 14.82
C MET A 92 4.21 -9.77 13.37
N VAL A 93 5.37 -9.14 13.20
CA VAL A 93 5.97 -8.89 11.89
C VAL A 93 6.29 -10.18 11.14
N GLY A 94 6.85 -11.18 11.83
CA GLY A 94 7.17 -12.47 11.23
C GLY A 94 5.92 -13.16 10.72
N ALA A 95 4.86 -13.19 11.53
CA ALA A 95 3.61 -13.85 11.18
C ALA A 95 2.92 -13.22 9.95
N LEU A 96 2.84 -11.88 9.90
CA LEU A 96 2.20 -11.19 8.78
C LEU A 96 2.98 -11.38 7.46
N LEU A 97 4.33 -11.40 7.52
CA LEU A 97 5.20 -11.61 6.35
C LEU A 97 5.09 -13.03 5.84
N VAL A 98 5.27 -14.01 6.72
CA VAL A 98 5.24 -15.44 6.36
C VAL A 98 3.89 -15.81 5.75
N ALA A 99 2.78 -15.35 6.34
CA ALA A 99 1.44 -15.60 5.80
C ALA A 99 1.26 -15.02 4.39
N ALA A 100 1.67 -13.76 4.18
CA ALA A 100 1.53 -13.10 2.88
C ALA A 100 2.42 -13.75 1.80
N ILE A 101 3.66 -14.13 2.15
CA ILE A 101 4.59 -14.83 1.25
C ILE A 101 4.05 -16.20 0.85
N ILE A 102 3.60 -17.01 1.82
CA ILE A 102 3.06 -18.36 1.57
C ILE A 102 1.90 -18.28 0.58
N TRP A 103 0.97 -17.35 0.80
CA TRP A 103 -0.18 -17.19 -0.08
C TRP A 103 0.19 -16.71 -1.49
N ASN A 104 1.08 -15.73 -1.60
CA ASN A 104 1.54 -15.23 -2.90
C ASN A 104 2.29 -16.29 -3.71
N ILE A 105 3.18 -17.06 -3.07
CA ILE A 105 3.89 -18.17 -3.73
C ILE A 105 2.90 -19.26 -4.14
N GLY A 106 1.95 -19.60 -3.27
CA GLY A 106 0.93 -20.62 -3.55
C GLY A 106 0.07 -20.27 -4.76
N THR A 107 -0.46 -19.05 -4.82
CA THR A 107 -1.26 -18.59 -5.96
C THR A 107 -0.44 -18.50 -7.25
N TRP A 108 0.82 -18.04 -7.17
CA TRP A 108 1.73 -18.05 -8.30
C TRP A 108 2.04 -19.47 -8.82
N TYR A 109 2.23 -20.44 -7.93
CA TYR A 109 2.51 -21.83 -8.30
C TYR A 109 1.39 -22.39 -9.18
N TYR A 110 0.13 -22.10 -8.83
CA TYR A 110 -1.05 -22.46 -9.61
C TYR A 110 -1.34 -21.53 -10.80
N GLY A 111 -0.53 -20.48 -11.00
CA GLY A 111 -0.69 -19.53 -12.10
C GLY A 111 -1.96 -18.67 -12.00
N ILE A 112 -2.46 -18.46 -10.79
CA ILE A 112 -3.68 -17.68 -10.52
C ILE A 112 -3.28 -16.24 -10.18
N PRO A 113 -3.75 -15.23 -10.94
CA PRO A 113 -3.49 -13.83 -10.61
C PRO A 113 -4.21 -13.49 -9.30
N SER A 114 -3.43 -13.12 -8.29
CA SER A 114 -3.86 -12.85 -6.92
C SER A 114 -3.26 -11.53 -6.48
N SER A 115 -3.97 -10.82 -5.62
CA SER A 115 -3.51 -9.52 -5.13
C SER A 115 -2.60 -9.65 -3.92
N SER A 116 -1.34 -9.24 -4.08
CA SER A 116 -0.42 -9.07 -2.96
C SER A 116 -0.94 -8.07 -1.92
N SER A 117 -1.66 -7.03 -2.35
CA SER A 117 -2.31 -6.07 -1.44
C SER A 117 -3.34 -6.73 -0.53
N HIS A 118 -4.18 -7.63 -1.06
CA HIS A 118 -5.15 -8.35 -0.23
C HIS A 118 -4.45 -9.32 0.72
N ALA A 119 -3.38 -9.97 0.25
CA ALA A 119 -2.60 -10.88 1.09
C ALA A 119 -1.97 -10.13 2.27
N LEU A 120 -1.34 -8.98 2.03
CA LEU A 120 -0.72 -8.11 3.03
C LEU A 120 -1.73 -7.46 3.97
N ILE A 121 -2.80 -6.84 3.43
CA ILE A 121 -3.85 -6.23 4.25
C ILE A 121 -4.53 -7.30 5.11
N GLY A 122 -4.85 -8.45 4.53
CA GLY A 122 -5.40 -9.58 5.26
C GLY A 122 -4.46 -10.07 6.37
N SER A 123 -3.15 -10.21 6.10
CA SER A 123 -2.21 -10.65 7.14
C SER A 123 -2.07 -9.62 8.26
N ILE A 124 -2.03 -8.33 7.94
CA ILE A 124 -2.07 -7.22 8.90
C ILE A 124 -3.33 -7.28 9.79
N LEU A 125 -4.51 -7.40 9.17
CA LEU A 125 -5.78 -7.49 9.90
C LEU A 125 -5.81 -8.74 10.78
N GLY A 126 -5.31 -9.87 10.28
CA GLY A 126 -5.21 -11.13 11.01
C GLY A 126 -4.41 -11.00 12.30
N VAL A 127 -3.21 -10.40 12.23
CA VAL A 127 -2.39 -10.19 13.43
C VAL A 127 -3.01 -9.15 14.36
N GLY A 128 -3.53 -8.03 13.84
CA GLY A 128 -4.17 -7.02 14.67
C GLY A 128 -5.42 -7.52 15.42
N ILE A 129 -6.23 -8.37 14.78
CA ILE A 129 -7.37 -9.04 15.44
C ILE A 129 -6.87 -10.04 16.48
N ALA A 130 -5.92 -10.91 16.12
CA ALA A 130 -5.38 -11.90 17.05
C ALA A 130 -4.77 -11.23 18.30
N PHE A 131 -4.10 -10.09 18.13
CA PHE A 131 -3.61 -9.27 19.24
C PHE A 131 -4.74 -8.72 20.11
N SER A 132 -5.80 -8.19 19.51
CA SER A 132 -6.95 -7.63 20.25
C SER A 132 -7.70 -8.66 21.11
N LEU A 133 -7.58 -9.95 20.76
CA LEU A 133 -8.19 -11.07 21.49
C LEU A 133 -7.34 -11.51 22.70
N LEU A 134 -6.10 -11.03 22.84
CA LEU A 134 -5.24 -11.37 23.97
C LEU A 134 -5.68 -10.62 25.25
N PRO A 135 -5.46 -11.22 26.44
CA PRO A 135 -5.66 -10.53 27.72
C PRO A 135 -4.81 -9.26 27.78
N GLY A 136 -5.44 -8.09 27.96
CA GLY A 136 -4.76 -6.78 27.93
C GLY A 136 -4.75 -6.07 26.56
N GLY A 137 -5.24 -6.71 25.49
CA GLY A 137 -5.39 -6.12 24.16
C GLY A 137 -6.62 -5.21 23.99
N GLN A 138 -7.41 -5.00 25.05
CA GLN A 138 -8.63 -4.20 25.03
C GLN A 138 -8.30 -2.71 24.83
N GLY A 139 -8.28 -2.26 23.58
CA GLY A 139 -8.09 -0.85 23.20
C GLY A 139 -7.01 -0.61 22.14
N ALA A 140 -6.19 -1.62 21.84
CA ALA A 140 -5.13 -1.56 20.85
C ALA A 140 -5.47 -2.56 19.73
N ALA A 141 -6.26 -2.10 18.77
CA ALA A 141 -6.73 -2.91 17.65
C ALA A 141 -6.60 -2.15 16.34
N VAL A 142 -6.60 -2.92 15.25
CA VAL A 142 -6.64 -2.48 13.84
C VAL A 142 -7.37 -1.14 13.69
N ASN A 143 -6.78 -0.24 12.90
CA ASN A 143 -7.48 0.99 12.53
C ASN A 143 -8.64 0.68 11.57
N TRP A 144 -9.83 0.41 12.11
CA TRP A 144 -11.02 0.04 11.33
C TRP A 144 -11.44 1.11 10.32
N SER A 145 -11.19 2.39 10.62
CA SER A 145 -11.44 3.47 9.67
C SER A 145 -10.53 3.32 8.46
N LYS A 146 -9.23 3.11 8.67
CA LYS A 146 -8.27 2.92 7.57
C LYS A 146 -8.45 1.58 6.85
N ALA A 147 -8.82 0.53 7.58
CA ALA A 147 -9.17 -0.77 7.02
C ALA A 147 -10.40 -0.66 6.10
N GLY A 148 -11.41 0.12 6.50
CA GLY A 148 -12.58 0.42 5.69
C GLY A 148 -12.24 1.19 4.42
N GLU A 149 -11.44 2.26 4.52
CA GLU A 149 -10.94 3.02 3.35
C GLU A 149 -10.18 2.11 2.37
N SER A 150 -9.29 1.26 2.90
CA SER A 150 -8.50 0.32 2.09
C SER A 150 -9.39 -0.75 1.47
N GLY A 151 -10.30 -1.35 2.23
CA GLY A 151 -11.25 -2.36 1.75
C GLY A 151 -12.18 -1.82 0.65
N LEU A 152 -12.67 -0.58 0.80
CA LEU A 152 -13.46 0.08 -0.22
C LEU A 152 -12.66 0.27 -1.52
N ALA A 153 -11.42 0.74 -1.42
CA ALA A 153 -10.54 0.91 -2.58
C ALA A 153 -10.29 -0.43 -3.30
N LEU A 154 -10.13 -1.53 -2.56
CA LEU A 154 -9.92 -2.87 -3.11
C LEU A 154 -11.13 -3.41 -3.88
N ILE A 155 -12.35 -3.04 -3.51
CA ILE A 155 -13.60 -3.46 -4.18
C ILE A 155 -13.96 -2.52 -5.34
N LEU A 156 -13.82 -1.21 -5.14
CA LEU A 156 -14.22 -0.22 -6.15
C LEU A 156 -13.24 -0.16 -7.33
N SER A 157 -11.93 -0.28 -7.09
CA SER A 157 -10.93 -0.14 -8.15
C SER A 157 -11.10 -1.14 -9.31
N PRO A 158 -11.40 -2.43 -9.06
CA PRO A 158 -11.69 -3.41 -10.11
C PRO A 158 -12.96 -3.09 -10.91
N LEU A 159 -14.03 -2.67 -10.22
CA LEU A 159 -15.31 -2.30 -10.87
C LEU A 159 -15.14 -1.07 -11.77
N LEU A 160 -14.40 -0.07 -11.29
CA LEU A 160 -14.07 1.12 -12.07
C LEU A 160 -13.15 0.77 -13.24
N GLY A 161 -12.12 -0.05 -13.04
CA GLY A 161 -11.24 -0.52 -14.11
C GLY A 161 -12.02 -1.21 -15.23
N PHE A 162 -12.88 -2.17 -14.89
CA PHE A 162 -13.76 -2.86 -15.84
C PHE A 162 -14.66 -1.89 -16.62
N THR A 163 -15.35 -1.00 -15.90
CA THR A 163 -16.34 -0.09 -16.50
C THR A 163 -15.70 1.00 -17.35
N LEU A 164 -14.63 1.63 -16.87
CA LEU A 164 -13.90 2.67 -17.58
C LEU A 164 -13.25 2.12 -18.85
N THR A 165 -12.73 0.88 -18.83
CA THR A 165 -12.21 0.27 -20.05
C THR A 165 -13.31 -0.03 -21.07
N ILE A 166 -14.52 -0.41 -20.64
CA ILE A 166 -15.66 -0.55 -21.56
C ILE A 166 -15.99 0.78 -22.24
N ILE A 167 -16.08 1.86 -21.46
CA ILE A 167 -16.36 3.20 -21.96
C ILE A 167 -15.27 3.62 -22.96
N LEU A 168 -13.99 3.46 -22.59
CA LEU A 168 -12.87 3.80 -23.46
C LEU A 168 -12.89 2.99 -24.77
N MET A 169 -13.16 1.69 -24.71
CA MET A 169 -13.28 0.84 -25.89
C MET A 169 -14.45 1.25 -26.79
N PHE A 170 -15.59 1.65 -26.22
CA PHE A 170 -16.72 2.18 -26.97
C PHE A 170 -16.36 3.49 -27.69
N LEU A 171 -15.72 4.43 -26.98
CA LEU A 171 -15.25 5.68 -27.56
C LEU A 171 -14.25 5.44 -28.70
N LEU A 172 -13.28 4.55 -28.49
CA LEU A 172 -12.32 4.17 -29.54
C LEU A 172 -13.03 3.55 -30.74
N LYS A 173 -14.03 2.67 -30.55
CA LYS A 173 -14.79 2.11 -31.67
C LYS A 173 -15.60 3.16 -32.43
N ARG A 174 -16.10 4.19 -31.72
CA ARG A 174 -16.90 5.26 -32.31
C ARG A 174 -16.07 6.28 -33.08
N PHE A 175 -14.89 6.62 -32.58
CA PHE A 175 -14.09 7.75 -33.06
C PHE A 175 -12.75 7.37 -33.71
N SER A 176 -12.25 6.15 -33.54
CA SER A 176 -10.95 5.78 -34.12
C SER A 176 -11.05 5.60 -35.64
N PRO A 177 -10.21 6.30 -36.43
CA PRO A 177 -10.21 6.19 -37.88
C PRO A 177 -9.64 4.86 -38.38
N SER A 178 -8.82 4.17 -37.57
CA SER A 178 -8.16 2.94 -37.97
C SER A 178 -8.85 1.71 -37.39
N LYS A 179 -9.48 0.88 -38.23
CA LYS A 179 -10.02 -0.41 -37.80
C LYS A 179 -8.93 -1.46 -37.52
N ALA A 180 -7.68 -1.18 -37.86
CA ALA A 180 -6.57 -2.12 -37.69
C ALA A 180 -6.21 -2.36 -36.21
N ILE A 181 -6.48 -1.38 -35.33
CA ILE A 181 -6.18 -1.52 -33.88
C ILE A 181 -7.08 -2.55 -33.19
N PHE A 182 -8.24 -2.87 -33.77
CA PHE A 182 -9.20 -3.84 -33.25
C PHE A 182 -9.01 -5.24 -33.82
N LYS A 183 -8.00 -5.45 -34.68
CA LYS A 183 -7.65 -6.77 -35.19
C LYS A 183 -6.67 -7.46 -34.24
N GLU A 184 -6.70 -8.79 -34.27
CA GLU A 184 -5.73 -9.59 -33.53
C GLU A 184 -4.31 -9.32 -34.04
N PRO A 185 -3.30 -9.32 -33.16
CA PRO A 185 -1.91 -9.15 -33.54
C PRO A 185 -1.47 -10.21 -34.56
N HIS A 186 -0.75 -9.79 -35.60
CA HIS A 186 -0.15 -10.74 -36.54
C HIS A 186 0.90 -11.59 -35.83
N LYS A 187 0.85 -12.91 -36.06
CA LYS A 187 1.84 -13.85 -35.53
C LYS A 187 3.24 -13.45 -36.02
N ARG A 188 4.17 -13.23 -35.08
CA ARG A 188 5.61 -12.98 -35.32
C ARG A 188 5.95 -11.68 -36.07
N LYS A 189 5.03 -10.71 -36.18
CA LYS A 189 5.33 -9.38 -36.75
C LYS A 189 5.04 -8.29 -35.73
N PRO A 190 5.92 -7.28 -35.56
CA PRO A 190 5.66 -6.16 -34.68
C PRO A 190 4.50 -5.31 -35.24
N PRO A 191 3.74 -4.62 -34.36
CA PRO A 191 2.73 -3.69 -34.80
C PRO A 191 3.35 -2.47 -35.52
N PRO A 192 2.55 -1.74 -36.32
CA PRO A 192 2.92 -0.43 -36.86
C PRO A 192 3.46 0.51 -35.78
N LEU A 193 4.40 1.39 -36.16
CA LEU A 193 5.16 2.22 -35.22
C LEU A 193 4.29 2.97 -34.20
N PHE A 194 3.21 3.61 -34.64
CA PHE A 194 2.33 4.36 -33.74
C PHE A 194 1.71 3.46 -32.66
N ILE A 195 1.13 2.32 -33.05
CA ILE A 195 0.54 1.33 -32.12
C ILE A 195 1.63 0.78 -31.19
N ARG A 196 2.82 0.53 -31.73
CA ARG A 196 3.96 0.05 -30.97
C ARG A 196 4.36 1.05 -29.88
N LEU A 197 4.47 2.34 -30.21
CA LEU A 197 4.81 3.39 -29.27
C LEU A 197 3.71 3.56 -28.20
N THR A 198 2.43 3.49 -28.56
CA THR A 198 1.33 3.54 -27.60
C THR A 198 1.38 2.40 -26.59
N LEU A 199 1.63 1.16 -27.06
CA LEU A 199 1.74 -0.01 -26.18
C LEU A 199 2.97 0.07 -25.27
N ILE A 200 4.10 0.57 -25.78
CA ILE A 200 5.29 0.81 -24.94
C ILE A 200 4.99 1.89 -23.90
N ALA A 201 4.33 2.99 -24.27
CA ALA A 201 3.99 4.07 -23.36
C ALA A 201 3.02 3.62 -22.26
N THR A 202 1.99 2.86 -22.62
CA THR A 202 1.00 2.34 -21.65
C THR A 202 1.61 1.29 -20.72
N CYS A 203 2.43 0.35 -21.22
CA CYS A 203 3.24 -0.55 -20.39
C CYS A 203 4.19 0.21 -19.44
N THR A 204 4.80 1.30 -19.92
CA THR A 204 5.67 2.18 -19.11
C THR A 204 4.89 2.82 -17.97
N LEU A 205 3.72 3.40 -18.26
CA LEU A 205 2.87 4.03 -17.26
C LEU A 205 2.38 3.02 -16.21
N VAL A 206 1.94 1.83 -16.63
CA VAL A 206 1.54 0.77 -15.69
C VAL A 206 2.73 0.35 -14.83
N SER A 207 3.91 0.13 -15.40
CA SER A 207 5.11 -0.25 -14.63
C SER A 207 5.52 0.83 -13.63
N PHE A 208 5.50 2.10 -14.05
CA PHE A 208 5.84 3.22 -13.15
C PHE A 208 4.86 3.31 -11.98
N PHE A 209 3.56 3.38 -12.25
CA PHE A 209 2.56 3.50 -11.18
C PHE A 209 2.43 2.23 -10.34
N HIS A 210 2.71 1.07 -10.92
CA HIS A 210 2.87 -0.17 -10.18
C HIS A 210 3.99 -0.03 -9.14
N GLY A 211 5.20 0.36 -9.55
CA GLY A 211 6.29 0.66 -8.61
C GLY A 211 5.91 1.69 -7.54
N SER A 212 5.25 2.78 -7.93
CA SER A 212 4.83 3.84 -7.01
C SER A 212 3.74 3.41 -6.01
N ASN A 213 2.96 2.37 -6.29
CA ASN A 213 1.95 1.84 -5.35
C ASN A 213 2.51 0.63 -4.59
N ASP A 214 2.92 -0.40 -5.32
CA ASP A 214 3.30 -1.70 -4.77
C ASP A 214 4.63 -1.63 -4.04
N GLY A 215 5.65 -1.00 -4.61
CA GLY A 215 6.90 -0.79 -3.89
C GLY A 215 6.68 0.02 -2.61
N GLN A 216 5.78 0.99 -2.61
CA GLN A 216 5.48 1.75 -1.38
C GLN A 216 4.81 0.89 -0.29
N LYS A 217 4.15 -0.22 -0.62
CA LYS A 217 3.67 -1.17 0.40
C LYS A 217 4.85 -1.85 1.09
N GLY A 218 5.86 -2.25 0.34
CA GLY A 218 7.13 -2.78 0.87
C GLY A 218 7.88 -1.79 1.74
N VAL A 219 7.89 -0.51 1.35
CA VAL A 219 8.46 0.58 2.16
C VAL A 219 7.70 0.68 3.48
N GLY A 220 6.37 0.71 3.45
CA GLY A 220 5.54 0.76 4.65
C GLY A 220 5.76 -0.44 5.56
N LEU A 221 5.90 -1.63 4.99
CA LEU A 221 6.20 -2.86 5.70
C LEU A 221 7.56 -2.78 6.40
N ILE A 222 8.64 -2.39 5.71
CA ILE A 222 9.95 -2.23 6.36
C ILE A 222 9.91 -1.14 7.43
N MET A 223 9.18 -0.05 7.21
CA MET A 223 8.98 0.97 8.25
C MET A 223 8.29 0.40 9.49
N LEU A 224 7.27 -0.45 9.34
CA LEU A 224 6.64 -1.15 10.48
C LEU A 224 7.66 -2.00 11.25
N ILE A 225 8.57 -2.69 10.55
CA ILE A 225 9.64 -3.49 11.17
C ILE A 225 10.59 -2.59 11.97
N LEU A 226 11.08 -1.52 11.35
CA LEU A 226 12.05 -0.62 11.95
C LEU A 226 11.45 0.13 13.14
N ILE A 227 10.23 0.65 13.01
CA ILE A 227 9.51 1.33 14.10
C ILE A 227 9.18 0.34 15.22
N GLY A 228 8.82 -0.90 14.90
CA GLY A 228 8.47 -1.91 15.90
C GLY A 228 9.65 -2.47 16.69
N ILE A 229 10.82 -2.63 16.06
CA ILE A 229 11.99 -3.29 16.68
C ILE A 229 13.02 -2.29 17.19
N ILE A 230 13.21 -1.16 16.49
CA ILE A 230 14.18 -0.11 16.84
C ILE A 230 13.54 1.29 16.80
N PRO A 231 12.48 1.52 17.59
CA PRO A 231 11.70 2.75 17.57
C PRO A 231 12.54 4.01 17.81
N THR A 232 13.54 3.94 18.68
CA THR A 232 14.38 5.10 19.07
C THR A 232 15.15 5.73 17.90
N HIS A 233 15.40 4.95 16.85
CA HIS A 233 16.13 5.40 15.65
C HIS A 233 15.23 5.78 14.48
N PHE A 234 14.00 5.24 14.42
CA PHE A 234 13.09 5.40 13.26
C PHE A 234 11.76 6.06 13.60
N ALA A 235 11.56 6.50 14.85
CA ALA A 235 10.33 7.15 15.26
C ALA A 235 10.15 8.54 14.62
N LEU A 236 11.24 9.29 14.49
CA LEU A 236 11.28 10.66 13.98
C LEU A 236 12.36 10.84 12.91
N ASP A 237 12.06 11.65 11.91
CA ASP A 237 13.00 12.04 10.85
C ASP A 237 14.11 12.92 11.43
N ASN A 238 15.31 12.35 11.51
CA ASN A 238 16.49 13.02 12.05
C ASN A 238 16.96 14.24 11.23
N SER A 239 16.43 14.42 10.01
CA SER A 239 16.76 15.59 9.16
C SER A 239 15.96 16.84 9.52
N LYS A 240 14.94 16.73 10.38
CA LYS A 240 14.02 17.82 10.73
C LYS A 240 14.43 18.56 11.99
N ASN A 241 14.01 19.83 12.10
CA ASN A 241 14.24 20.66 13.28
C ASN A 241 13.07 20.52 14.27
N PRO A 242 13.26 20.01 15.51
CA PRO A 242 12.21 19.89 16.52
C PRO A 242 11.47 21.20 16.84
N LEU A 243 12.07 22.37 16.59
CA LEU A 243 11.40 23.65 16.79
C LEU A 243 10.18 23.84 15.85
N ASP A 244 10.21 23.30 14.64
CA ASP A 244 9.07 23.39 13.71
C ASP A 244 7.87 22.55 14.20
N LEU A 245 8.17 21.45 14.91
CA LEU A 245 7.16 20.63 15.56
C LEU A 245 6.52 21.38 16.72
N ARG A 246 7.32 22.08 17.53
CA ARG A 246 6.81 22.93 18.63
C ARG A 246 5.94 24.09 18.13
N ASP A 247 6.33 24.77 17.05
CA ASP A 247 5.52 25.82 16.42
C ASP A 247 4.16 25.26 15.96
N SER A 248 4.19 24.08 15.34
CA SER A 248 2.97 23.39 14.91
C SER A 248 2.09 22.96 16.09
N LEU A 249 2.69 22.48 17.18
CA LEU A 249 1.99 22.13 18.42
C LEU A 249 1.30 23.37 19.02
N THR A 250 1.99 24.51 19.07
CA THR A 250 1.44 25.77 19.58
C THR A 250 0.21 26.21 18.77
N LYS A 251 0.23 26.04 17.44
CA LYS A 251 -0.93 26.32 16.58
C LYS A 251 -2.08 25.35 16.83
N VAL A 252 -1.79 24.08 17.06
CA VAL A 252 -2.80 23.08 17.44
C VAL A 252 -3.46 23.46 18.77
N GLU A 253 -2.69 23.82 19.78
CA GLU A 253 -3.21 24.27 21.08
C GLU A 253 -4.05 25.54 20.94
N TYR A 254 -3.60 26.49 20.12
CA TYR A 254 -4.36 27.69 19.81
C TYR A 254 -5.73 27.39 19.21
N VAL A 255 -5.82 26.50 18.21
CA VAL A 255 -7.11 26.09 17.64
C VAL A 255 -7.96 25.33 18.67
N MET A 256 -7.34 24.47 19.48
CA MET A 256 -8.05 23.74 20.53
C MET A 256 -8.59 24.64 21.64
N GLY A 257 -7.94 25.77 21.91
CA GLY A 257 -8.44 26.79 22.82
C GLY A 257 -9.72 27.49 22.33
N ARG A 258 -10.05 27.40 21.04
CA ARG A 258 -11.25 28.01 20.43
C ARG A 258 -12.48 27.11 20.38
N VAL A 259 -12.33 25.83 20.70
CA VAL A 259 -13.47 24.91 20.73
C VAL A 259 -14.38 25.24 21.91
N ASN A 260 -15.67 25.48 21.65
CA ASN A 260 -16.65 25.71 22.70
C ASN A 260 -16.98 24.38 23.41
N LYS A 261 -16.40 24.18 24.60
CA LYS A 261 -16.58 22.96 25.40
C LYS A 261 -18.03 22.69 25.80
N ALA A 262 -18.85 23.74 25.92
CA ALA A 262 -20.24 23.62 26.37
C ALA A 262 -21.15 22.94 25.33
N GLU A 263 -20.78 22.98 24.06
CA GLU A 263 -21.56 22.41 22.95
C GLU A 263 -21.15 20.96 22.61
N LEU A 264 -20.07 20.47 23.21
CA LEU A 264 -19.54 19.14 22.94
C LEU A 264 -20.42 18.05 23.58
N SER A 265 -20.55 16.93 22.88
CA SER A 265 -21.10 15.69 23.45
C SER A 265 -20.18 15.11 24.53
N ALA A 266 -20.65 14.18 25.36
CA ALA A 266 -19.81 13.52 26.37
C ALA A 266 -18.59 12.81 25.75
N ASP A 267 -18.77 12.18 24.59
CA ASP A 267 -17.68 11.53 23.85
C ASP A 267 -16.69 12.55 23.28
N ASP A 268 -17.19 13.66 22.73
CA ASP A 268 -16.35 14.74 22.20
C ASP A 268 -15.59 15.47 23.32
N GLN A 269 -16.20 15.65 24.51
CA GLN A 269 -15.53 16.19 25.69
C GLN A 269 -14.39 15.28 26.13
N LYS A 270 -14.61 13.96 26.16
CA LYS A 270 -13.55 13.00 26.46
C LYS A 270 -12.39 13.10 25.46
N LEU A 271 -12.69 13.10 24.16
CA LEU A 271 -11.68 13.26 23.11
C LEU A 271 -10.89 14.56 23.28
N TYR A 272 -11.59 15.67 23.53
CA TYR A 272 -11.00 16.98 23.75
C TYR A 272 -10.05 16.99 24.96
N THR A 273 -10.49 16.46 26.12
CA THR A 273 -9.65 16.39 27.32
C THR A 273 -8.43 15.51 27.11
N GLU A 274 -8.58 14.36 26.44
CA GLU A 274 -7.45 13.50 26.08
C GLU A 274 -6.45 14.23 25.16
N MET A 275 -6.93 15.02 24.20
CA MET A 275 -6.07 15.81 23.33
C MET A 275 -5.34 16.92 24.09
N GLN A 276 -6.01 17.64 25.00
CA GLN A 276 -5.36 18.66 25.83
C GLN A 276 -4.25 18.09 26.72
N ALA A 277 -4.48 16.92 27.32
CA ALA A 277 -3.46 16.24 28.11
C ALA A 277 -2.22 15.92 27.25
N GLN A 278 -2.45 15.42 26.02
CA GLN A 278 -1.37 15.07 25.10
C GLN A 278 -0.54 16.26 24.63
N THR A 279 -1.17 17.39 24.31
CA THR A 279 -0.39 18.57 23.89
C THR A 279 0.44 19.12 25.03
N SER A 280 -0.09 19.12 26.26
CA SER A 280 0.65 19.53 27.45
C SER A 280 1.84 18.61 27.77
N ASP A 281 1.69 17.30 27.59
CA ASP A 281 2.79 16.36 27.77
C ASP A 281 3.89 16.59 26.73
N LEU A 282 3.52 16.86 25.47
CA LEU A 282 4.48 17.16 24.41
C LEU A 282 5.27 18.45 24.65
N ASP A 283 4.64 19.54 25.11
CA ASP A 283 5.35 20.82 25.33
C ASP A 283 6.49 20.68 26.36
N ARG A 284 6.34 19.79 27.35
CA ARG A 284 7.39 19.49 28.33
C ARG A 284 8.62 18.84 27.71
N VAL A 285 8.46 18.11 26.61
CA VAL A 285 9.54 17.38 25.92
C VAL A 285 10.41 18.33 25.08
N PHE A 286 9.88 19.45 24.59
CA PHE A 286 10.54 20.33 23.60
C PHE A 286 11.36 21.49 24.18
N THR A 287 11.88 21.38 25.41
CA THR A 287 12.65 22.47 26.03
C THR A 287 14.06 22.61 25.43
N GLY A 288 14.21 23.57 24.50
CA GLY A 288 15.50 24.13 24.08
C GLY A 288 16.37 23.25 23.17
N LYS A 289 15.79 22.24 22.50
CA LYS A 289 16.52 21.30 21.61
C LYS A 289 16.33 21.66 20.14
N THR A 290 17.40 21.62 19.35
CA THR A 290 17.43 22.02 17.93
C THR A 290 17.66 20.86 16.96
N THR A 291 18.03 19.67 17.46
CA THR A 291 18.13 18.44 16.65
C THR A 291 17.36 17.29 17.28
N VAL A 292 16.81 16.40 16.46
CA VAL A 292 16.10 15.19 16.92
C VAL A 292 17.04 14.26 17.70
N ALA A 293 18.32 14.24 17.35
CA ALA A 293 19.34 13.46 18.05
C ALA A 293 19.50 13.89 19.52
N ASP A 294 19.24 15.16 19.84
CA ASP A 294 19.34 15.68 21.21
C ASP A 294 18.10 15.37 22.08
N LEU A 295 17.04 14.83 21.48
CA LEU A 295 15.87 14.35 22.22
C LEU A 295 16.20 13.02 22.92
N PRO A 296 15.74 12.84 24.17
CA PRO A 296 15.85 11.55 24.86
C PRO A 296 15.28 10.41 24.01
N GLU A 297 15.97 9.28 23.94
CA GLU A 297 15.59 8.18 23.04
C GLU A 297 14.15 7.68 23.28
N GLN A 298 13.75 7.57 24.55
CA GLN A 298 12.39 7.18 24.94
C GLN A 298 11.34 8.20 24.48
N ALA A 299 11.67 9.50 24.57
CA ALA A 299 10.76 10.58 24.20
C ALA A 299 10.44 10.60 22.70
N ARG A 300 11.36 10.15 21.83
CA ARG A 300 11.14 10.13 20.36
C ARG A 300 9.96 9.25 19.98
N PHE A 301 9.84 8.08 20.61
CA PHE A 301 8.72 7.18 20.37
C PHE A 301 7.42 7.72 20.94
N GLU A 302 7.47 8.34 22.11
CA GLU A 302 6.32 9.01 22.72
C GLU A 302 5.79 10.16 21.86
N ILE A 303 6.68 10.97 21.28
CA ILE A 303 6.32 12.03 20.34
C ILE A 303 5.57 11.45 19.13
N ARG A 304 6.13 10.40 18.50
CA ARG A 304 5.48 9.73 17.37
C ARG A 304 4.08 9.24 17.72
N ARG A 305 3.96 8.54 18.86
CA ARG A 305 2.67 8.03 19.36
C ARG A 305 1.69 9.17 19.63
N ALA A 306 2.15 10.28 20.20
CA ALA A 306 1.32 11.44 20.47
C ALA A 306 0.83 12.11 19.19
N ILE A 307 1.69 12.31 18.18
CA ILE A 307 1.31 12.85 16.86
C ILE A 307 0.23 11.97 16.21
N LEU A 308 0.41 10.65 16.24
CA LEU A 308 -0.57 9.70 15.70
C LEU A 308 -1.93 9.80 16.40
N LEU A 309 -1.93 9.85 17.74
CA LEU A 309 -3.15 9.95 18.54
C LEU A 309 -3.83 11.31 18.37
N LEU A 310 -3.08 12.42 18.35
CA LEU A 310 -3.60 13.76 18.08
C LEU A 310 -4.24 13.83 16.69
N THR A 311 -3.59 13.25 15.68
CA THR A 311 -4.15 13.15 14.32
C THR A 311 -5.49 12.42 14.32
N ASN A 312 -5.54 11.23 14.93
CA ASN A 312 -6.73 10.40 14.93
C ASN A 312 -7.89 11.00 15.75
N ARG A 313 -7.58 11.54 16.94
CA ARG A 313 -8.58 12.20 17.81
C ARG A 313 -9.04 13.51 17.20
N GLY A 314 -8.13 14.29 16.63
CA GLY A 314 -8.43 15.52 15.91
C GLY A 314 -9.37 15.31 14.73
N LYS A 315 -9.11 14.31 13.88
CA LYS A 315 -10.00 13.95 12.77
C LYS A 315 -11.42 13.60 13.26
N LYS A 316 -11.54 12.86 14.36
CA LYS A 316 -12.84 12.51 14.96
C LYS A 316 -13.56 13.73 15.53
N LEU A 317 -12.87 14.52 16.36
CA LEU A 317 -13.43 15.69 17.02
C LEU A 317 -13.86 16.74 15.99
N LEU A 318 -12.97 17.11 15.06
CA LEU A 318 -13.28 18.09 14.02
C LEU A 318 -14.32 17.59 13.01
N GLY A 319 -14.49 16.27 12.87
CA GLY A 319 -15.56 15.68 12.06
C GLY A 319 -16.95 15.76 12.71
N SER A 320 -17.04 16.06 14.01
CA SER A 320 -18.31 16.19 14.73
C SER A 320 -19.04 17.49 14.32
N GLU A 321 -20.33 17.37 14.00
CA GLU A 321 -21.20 18.51 13.66
C GLU A 321 -21.34 19.52 14.81
N ARG A 322 -21.05 19.10 16.04
CA ARG A 322 -21.12 19.93 17.25
C ARG A 322 -19.88 20.79 17.49
N VAL A 323 -18.85 20.68 16.66
CA VAL A 323 -17.64 21.51 16.78
C VAL A 323 -17.76 22.74 15.89
N SER A 324 -18.15 23.86 16.50
CA SER A 324 -18.18 25.17 15.84
C SER A 324 -16.76 25.76 15.76
N LEU A 325 -16.08 25.55 14.64
CA LEU A 325 -14.79 26.18 14.33
C LEU A 325 -14.85 26.85 12.95
N SER A 326 -14.16 27.99 12.82
CA SER A 326 -14.03 28.66 11.52
C SER A 326 -13.29 27.76 10.51
N THR A 327 -13.53 27.98 9.22
CA THR A 327 -12.80 27.28 8.14
C THR A 327 -11.29 27.52 8.25
N ALA A 328 -10.88 28.74 8.60
CA ALA A 328 -9.48 29.11 8.81
C ALA A 328 -8.84 28.36 10.00
N ASP A 329 -9.56 28.21 11.12
CA ASP A 329 -9.05 27.44 12.27
C ASP A 329 -8.92 25.95 11.91
N ARG A 330 -9.91 25.38 11.18
CA ARG A 330 -9.86 23.98 10.71
C ARG A 330 -8.68 23.75 9.77
N GLU A 331 -8.43 24.68 8.85
CA GLU A 331 -7.28 24.62 7.94
C GLU A 331 -5.95 24.75 8.69
N THR A 332 -5.88 25.67 9.67
CA THR A 332 -4.70 25.86 10.52
C THR A 332 -4.37 24.60 11.31
N TYR A 333 -5.37 23.97 11.91
CA TYR A 333 -5.20 22.69 12.62
C TYR A 333 -4.69 21.60 11.68
N THR A 334 -5.34 21.44 10.51
CA THR A 334 -4.98 20.40 9.54
C THR A 334 -3.55 20.57 9.04
N LYS A 335 -3.17 21.79 8.63
CA LYS A 335 -1.80 22.10 8.20
C LYS A 335 -0.76 21.89 9.30
N SER A 336 -1.09 22.22 10.54
CA SER A 336 -0.18 22.03 11.68
C SER A 336 -0.01 20.55 12.01
N ILE A 337 -1.08 19.76 11.93
CA ILE A 337 -1.01 18.29 12.06
C ILE A 337 -0.17 17.69 10.92
N ASP A 338 -0.39 18.11 9.67
CA ASP A 338 0.40 17.62 8.53
C ASP A 338 1.89 17.96 8.66
N GLN A 339 2.20 19.15 9.17
CA GLN A 339 3.58 19.55 9.46
C GLN A 339 4.21 18.68 10.56
N MET A 340 3.50 18.40 11.66
CA MET A 340 3.97 17.48 12.69
C MET A 340 4.13 16.05 12.15
N LYS A 341 3.18 15.58 11.34
CA LYS A 341 3.25 14.29 10.68
C LYS A 341 4.45 14.17 9.76
N SER A 342 4.96 15.27 9.17
CA SER A 342 6.17 15.22 8.35
C SER A 342 7.43 14.75 9.11
N PHE A 343 7.40 14.73 10.45
CA PHE A 343 8.46 14.14 11.28
C PHE A 343 8.31 12.63 11.40
N THR A 344 7.09 12.10 11.34
CA THR A 344 6.79 10.67 11.53
C THR A 344 6.58 9.94 10.21
N ASP A 345 6.09 10.66 9.21
CA ASP A 345 5.75 10.16 7.89
C ASP A 345 6.96 10.36 6.99
N TYR A 346 7.95 9.49 7.16
CA TYR A 346 9.14 9.47 6.32
C TYR A 346 9.58 8.03 6.07
N ALA A 347 10.40 7.85 5.04
CA ALA A 347 11.12 6.62 4.79
C ALA A 347 12.57 6.96 4.47
N PRO A 348 13.56 6.36 5.15
CA PRO A 348 14.96 6.52 4.80
C PRO A 348 15.21 6.09 3.35
N TRP A 349 16.10 6.78 2.64
CA TRP A 349 16.40 6.47 1.25
C TRP A 349 16.95 5.05 1.06
N GLN A 350 17.60 4.48 2.09
CA GLN A 350 18.08 3.10 2.08
C GLN A 350 16.91 2.10 2.01
N VAL A 351 15.79 2.41 2.66
CA VAL A 351 14.57 1.60 2.58
C VAL A 351 13.99 1.66 1.17
N LEU A 352 13.90 2.87 0.58
CA LEU A 352 13.47 3.04 -0.81
C LEU A 352 14.37 2.27 -1.79
N LEU A 353 15.69 2.31 -1.60
CA LEU A 353 16.64 1.58 -2.43
C LEU A 353 16.48 0.06 -2.28
N MET A 354 16.37 -0.44 -1.05
CA MET A 354 16.26 -1.87 -0.77
C MET A 354 14.98 -2.47 -1.38
N VAL A 355 13.86 -1.77 -1.25
CA VAL A 355 12.57 -2.17 -1.82
C VAL A 355 12.59 -2.10 -3.34
N SER A 356 13.05 -0.99 -3.91
CA SER A 356 13.09 -0.81 -5.35
C SER A 356 13.96 -1.85 -6.05
N LEU A 357 15.10 -2.23 -5.46
CA LEU A 357 15.93 -3.32 -5.94
C LEU A 357 15.21 -4.67 -5.83
N SER A 358 14.59 -4.96 -4.69
CA SER A 358 13.87 -6.23 -4.47
C SER A 358 12.72 -6.39 -5.47
N LEU A 359 11.92 -5.35 -5.66
CA LEU A 359 10.81 -5.32 -6.61
C LEU A 359 11.29 -5.45 -8.06
N ALA A 360 12.34 -4.69 -8.43
CA ALA A 360 12.91 -4.74 -9.78
C ALA A 360 13.51 -6.12 -10.11
N LEU A 361 14.27 -6.71 -9.18
CA LEU A 361 14.83 -8.05 -9.35
C LEU A 361 13.72 -9.10 -9.46
N GLY A 362 12.72 -9.03 -8.58
CA GLY A 362 11.51 -9.86 -8.68
C GLY A 362 10.87 -9.74 -10.05
N THR A 363 10.77 -8.52 -10.59
CA THR A 363 10.15 -8.26 -11.90
C THR A 363 10.83 -9.03 -13.06
N THR A 364 12.11 -9.35 -12.94
CA THR A 364 12.87 -10.02 -14.01
C THR A 364 12.72 -11.55 -14.03
N ILE A 365 12.22 -12.16 -12.95
CA ILE A 365 12.16 -13.61 -12.75
C ILE A 365 10.69 -14.05 -12.64
N GLY A 366 10.37 -15.34 -12.84
CA GLY A 366 9.05 -15.91 -12.46
C GLY A 366 7.80 -15.47 -13.24
N TRP A 367 7.89 -14.45 -14.10
CA TRP A 367 6.78 -13.81 -14.82
C TRP A 367 6.00 -14.73 -15.77
N GLN A 368 6.63 -15.78 -16.27
CA GLN A 368 6.10 -16.61 -17.36
C GLN A 368 4.75 -17.28 -17.04
N ARG A 369 4.52 -17.66 -15.78
CA ARG A 369 3.30 -18.37 -15.37
C ARG A 369 2.07 -17.47 -15.44
N ILE A 370 2.16 -16.29 -14.83
CA ILE A 370 1.03 -15.35 -14.75
C ILE A 370 0.81 -14.65 -16.09
N VAL A 371 1.87 -14.31 -16.83
CA VAL A 371 1.74 -13.72 -18.18
C VAL A 371 0.90 -14.63 -19.08
N LYS A 372 1.16 -15.94 -19.07
CA LYS A 372 0.36 -16.92 -19.83
C LYS A 372 -1.11 -16.90 -19.45
N THR A 373 -1.42 -16.82 -18.16
CA THR A 373 -2.81 -16.75 -17.70
C THR A 373 -3.49 -15.46 -18.15
N ILE A 374 -2.85 -14.30 -17.99
CA ILE A 374 -3.43 -13.00 -18.34
C ILE A 374 -3.63 -12.83 -19.85
N GLY A 375 -2.63 -13.22 -20.64
CA GLY A 375 -2.66 -13.01 -22.09
C GLY A 375 -3.53 -14.01 -22.87
N GLU A 376 -3.68 -15.23 -22.38
CA GLU A 376 -4.33 -16.31 -23.15
C GLU A 376 -5.61 -16.88 -22.51
N ARG A 377 -5.82 -16.71 -21.19
CA ARG A 377 -6.86 -17.48 -20.47
C ARG A 377 -8.04 -16.66 -19.96
N ILE A 378 -7.94 -15.33 -19.88
CA ILE A 378 -9.04 -14.46 -19.41
C ILE A 378 -10.19 -14.43 -20.42
N GLY A 379 -9.85 -14.31 -21.70
CA GLY A 379 -10.80 -14.31 -22.82
C GLY A 379 -10.76 -15.61 -23.61
N LYS A 380 -11.73 -15.77 -24.52
CA LYS A 380 -11.73 -16.84 -25.52
C LYS A 380 -10.91 -16.49 -26.77
N GLU A 381 -10.57 -15.22 -26.94
CA GLU A 381 -9.85 -14.67 -28.08
C GLU A 381 -8.56 -13.97 -27.66
N HIS A 382 -7.67 -13.80 -28.64
CA HIS A 382 -6.40 -13.12 -28.40
C HIS A 382 -6.62 -11.62 -28.18
N LEU A 383 -5.83 -11.02 -27.28
CA LEU A 383 -5.91 -9.60 -26.99
C LEU A 383 -5.54 -8.76 -28.23
N THR A 384 -6.45 -7.90 -28.66
CA THR A 384 -6.19 -6.92 -29.74
C THR A 384 -5.32 -5.75 -29.23
N TYR A 385 -4.72 -5.00 -30.15
CA TYR A 385 -3.89 -3.84 -29.79
C TYR A 385 -4.68 -2.78 -29.00
N ALA A 386 -5.92 -2.50 -29.42
CA ALA A 386 -6.80 -1.56 -28.73
C ALA A 386 -7.17 -2.03 -27.32
N GLN A 387 -7.42 -3.33 -27.13
CA GLN A 387 -7.72 -3.90 -25.82
C GLN A 387 -6.52 -3.79 -24.87
N GLY A 388 -5.31 -4.09 -25.34
CA GLY A 388 -4.09 -3.93 -24.56
C GLY A 388 -3.87 -2.49 -24.11
N ALA A 389 -3.78 -1.56 -25.07
CA ALA A 389 -3.53 -0.15 -24.77
C ALA A 389 -4.62 0.46 -23.87
N SER A 390 -5.90 0.14 -24.10
CA SER A 390 -7.01 0.69 -23.30
C SER A 390 -7.01 0.14 -21.88
N SER A 391 -6.73 -1.16 -21.72
CA SER A 391 -6.72 -1.80 -20.39
C SER A 391 -5.57 -1.26 -19.54
N GLU A 392 -4.39 -1.11 -20.14
CA GLU A 392 -3.22 -0.54 -19.46
C GLU A 392 -3.37 0.93 -19.15
N LEU A 393 -3.92 1.73 -20.08
CA LEU A 393 -4.14 3.16 -19.81
C LEU A 393 -5.10 3.38 -18.64
N VAL A 394 -6.22 2.65 -18.61
CA VAL A 394 -7.18 2.72 -17.50
C VAL A 394 -6.55 2.20 -16.21
N ALA A 395 -5.80 1.10 -16.27
CA ALA A 395 -5.11 0.58 -15.10
C ALA A 395 -4.07 1.57 -14.55
N ALA A 396 -3.24 2.14 -15.41
CA ALA A 396 -2.26 3.17 -15.03
C ALA A 396 -2.92 4.39 -14.39
N ALA A 397 -4.01 4.89 -14.98
CA ALA A 397 -4.76 6.03 -14.42
C ALA A 397 -5.33 5.71 -13.04
N MET A 398 -5.99 4.56 -12.88
CA MET A 398 -6.56 4.12 -11.61
C MET A 398 -5.50 3.89 -10.53
N ILE A 399 -4.40 3.22 -10.87
CA ILE A 399 -3.29 2.97 -9.93
C ILE A 399 -2.65 4.30 -9.55
N GLY A 400 -2.38 5.19 -10.51
CA GLY A 400 -1.82 6.52 -10.26
C GLY A 400 -2.70 7.39 -9.37
N SER A 401 -4.02 7.42 -9.61
CA SER A 401 -4.97 8.13 -8.75
C SER A 401 -4.98 7.58 -7.33
N ASN A 402 -4.99 6.25 -7.17
CA ASN A 402 -4.95 5.63 -5.84
C ASN A 402 -3.62 5.92 -5.12
N THR A 403 -2.50 5.91 -5.84
CA THR A 403 -1.19 6.28 -5.29
C THR A 403 -1.18 7.72 -4.80
N TRP A 404 -1.72 8.65 -5.58
CA TRP A 404 -1.82 10.06 -5.20
C TRP A 404 -2.69 10.26 -3.95
N LEU A 405 -3.76 9.47 -3.80
CA LEU A 405 -4.60 9.44 -2.61
C LEU A 405 -4.00 8.67 -1.42
N GLY A 406 -2.81 8.07 -1.58
CA GLY A 406 -2.18 7.25 -0.55
C GLY A 406 -2.94 5.96 -0.22
N LEU A 407 -3.74 5.44 -1.15
CA LEU A 407 -4.55 4.25 -0.96
C LEU A 407 -3.78 3.02 -1.48
N PRO A 408 -3.56 1.98 -0.63
CA PRO A 408 -3.00 0.72 -1.09
C PRO A 408 -4.04 0.02 -1.97
N THR A 409 -3.77 -0.07 -3.28
CA THR A 409 -4.72 -0.65 -4.25
C THR A 409 -4.25 -2.02 -4.75
N SER A 410 -5.15 -2.81 -5.32
CA SER A 410 -4.81 -4.06 -5.99
C SER A 410 -4.57 -3.81 -7.47
N THR A 411 -3.30 -3.65 -7.86
CA THR A 411 -2.87 -3.46 -9.25
C THR A 411 -3.29 -4.64 -10.13
N THR A 412 -3.15 -5.87 -9.62
CA THR A 412 -3.61 -7.11 -10.26
C THR A 412 -5.10 -7.06 -10.55
N HIS A 413 -5.94 -6.71 -9.57
CA HIS A 413 -7.40 -6.71 -9.78
C HIS A 413 -7.82 -5.60 -10.74
N VAL A 414 -7.22 -4.40 -10.65
CA VAL A 414 -7.51 -3.29 -11.54
C VAL A 414 -7.22 -3.70 -12.99
N LEU A 415 -6.01 -4.21 -13.27
CA LEU A 415 -5.66 -4.56 -14.64
C LEU A 415 -6.47 -5.75 -15.17
N THR A 416 -6.56 -6.85 -14.42
CA THR A 416 -7.33 -8.03 -14.86
C THR A 416 -8.79 -7.68 -15.13
N SER A 417 -9.37 -6.78 -14.33
CA SER A 417 -10.73 -6.26 -14.55
C SER A 417 -10.80 -5.34 -15.77
N SER A 418 -9.82 -4.47 -15.99
CA SER A 418 -9.71 -3.66 -17.21
C SER A 418 -9.62 -4.54 -18.46
N ILE A 419 -8.80 -5.61 -18.43
CA ILE A 419 -8.68 -6.59 -19.52
C ILE A 419 -10.04 -7.28 -19.76
N ALA A 420 -10.69 -7.77 -18.71
CA ALA A 420 -12.02 -8.36 -18.82
C ALA A 420 -13.05 -7.37 -19.40
N GLY A 421 -13.03 -6.11 -18.96
CA GLY A 421 -13.87 -5.04 -19.51
C GLY A 421 -13.63 -4.82 -21.00
N SER A 422 -12.37 -4.80 -21.43
CA SER A 422 -11.99 -4.67 -22.84
C SER A 422 -12.49 -5.85 -23.70
N MET A 423 -12.55 -7.06 -23.13
CA MET A 423 -13.06 -8.26 -23.79
C MET A 423 -14.58 -8.23 -23.92
N VAL A 424 -15.27 -7.76 -22.89
CA VAL A 424 -16.73 -7.55 -22.89
C VAL A 424 -17.12 -6.47 -23.87
N ALA A 425 -16.38 -5.36 -23.94
CA ALA A 425 -16.62 -4.31 -24.92
C ALA A 425 -16.49 -4.80 -26.38
N ASN A 426 -15.78 -5.90 -26.62
CA ASN A 426 -15.61 -6.43 -27.97
C ASN A 426 -16.77 -7.34 -28.41
N ARG A 427 -17.10 -8.36 -27.62
CA ARG A 427 -18.07 -9.41 -27.99
C ARG A 427 -19.06 -9.77 -26.86
N GLY A 428 -19.22 -8.88 -25.89
CA GLY A 428 -20.05 -9.09 -24.72
C GLY A 428 -19.48 -10.11 -23.74
N ILE A 429 -20.24 -10.41 -22.69
CA ILE A 429 -19.87 -11.29 -21.58
C ILE A 429 -19.48 -12.70 -22.05
N LYS A 430 -20.03 -13.16 -23.18
CA LYS A 430 -19.73 -14.48 -23.77
C LYS A 430 -18.27 -14.66 -24.19
N ASN A 431 -17.51 -13.56 -24.33
CA ASN A 431 -16.09 -13.58 -24.67
C ASN A 431 -15.18 -13.97 -23.49
N LEU A 432 -15.68 -13.89 -22.27
CA LEU A 432 -14.91 -14.28 -21.08
C LEU A 432 -14.86 -15.81 -20.95
N ASN A 433 -13.76 -16.31 -20.40
CA ASN A 433 -13.63 -17.72 -20.01
C ASN A 433 -14.26 -17.92 -18.61
N PRO A 434 -15.43 -18.59 -18.49
CA PRO A 434 -16.14 -18.69 -17.22
C PRO A 434 -15.37 -19.48 -16.15
N ALA A 435 -14.62 -20.51 -16.55
CA ALA A 435 -13.82 -21.30 -15.63
C ALA A 435 -12.67 -20.45 -15.04
N MET A 436 -11.97 -19.70 -15.90
CA MET A 436 -10.89 -18.81 -15.45
C MET A 436 -11.42 -17.68 -14.57
N VAL A 437 -12.50 -17.00 -14.99
CA VAL A 437 -13.12 -15.93 -14.20
C VAL A 437 -13.54 -16.44 -12.82
N ARG A 438 -14.15 -17.63 -12.74
CA ARG A 438 -14.52 -18.24 -11.45
C ARG A 438 -13.30 -18.46 -10.57
N SER A 439 -12.21 -19.01 -11.11
CA SER A 439 -10.97 -19.23 -10.35
C SER A 439 -10.34 -17.92 -9.85
N ILE A 440 -10.35 -16.87 -10.68
CA ILE A 440 -9.84 -15.54 -10.31
C ILE A 440 -10.68 -14.95 -9.18
N VAL A 441 -12.00 -14.89 -9.35
CA VAL A 441 -12.91 -14.32 -8.34
C VAL A 441 -12.85 -15.09 -7.03
N LEU A 442 -12.77 -16.43 -7.07
CA LEU A 442 -12.60 -17.25 -5.87
C LEU A 442 -11.28 -16.92 -5.17
N ALA A 443 -10.17 -16.81 -5.90
CA ALA A 443 -8.90 -16.42 -5.31
C ALA A 443 -8.97 -15.03 -4.66
N TRP A 444 -9.63 -14.06 -5.29
CA TRP A 444 -9.77 -12.70 -4.75
C TRP A 444 -10.55 -12.68 -3.45
N VAL A 445 -11.68 -13.38 -3.40
CA VAL A 445 -12.52 -13.46 -2.20
C VAL A 445 -11.83 -14.23 -1.08
N LEU A 446 -11.10 -15.31 -1.41
CA LEU A 446 -10.44 -16.17 -0.43
C LEU A 446 -9.11 -15.60 0.09
N THR A 447 -8.44 -14.73 -0.66
CA THR A 447 -7.12 -14.21 -0.27
C THR A 447 -7.15 -13.56 1.11
N LEU A 448 -8.06 -12.60 1.32
CA LEU A 448 -8.14 -11.85 2.57
C LEU A 448 -8.47 -12.74 3.79
N PRO A 449 -9.53 -13.58 3.80
CA PRO A 449 -9.82 -14.43 4.94
C PRO A 449 -8.74 -15.50 5.19
N VAL A 450 -8.16 -16.08 4.15
CA VAL A 450 -7.10 -17.09 4.33
C VAL A 450 -5.85 -16.46 4.92
N THR A 451 -5.39 -15.31 4.42
CA THR A 451 -4.21 -14.65 5.00
C THR A 451 -4.47 -14.09 6.39
N MET A 452 -5.69 -13.62 6.69
CA MET A 452 -6.08 -13.22 8.05
C MET A 452 -5.95 -14.39 9.04
N VAL A 453 -6.56 -15.52 8.74
CA VAL A 453 -6.54 -16.70 9.63
C VAL A 453 -5.12 -17.24 9.76
N LEU A 454 -4.38 -17.33 8.65
CA LEU A 454 -3.01 -17.82 8.66
C LEU A 454 -2.09 -16.90 9.48
N ALA A 455 -2.17 -15.59 9.29
CA ALA A 455 -1.32 -14.63 10.01
C ALA A 455 -1.68 -14.57 11.50
N GLY A 456 -2.98 -14.56 11.84
CA GLY A 456 -3.42 -14.60 13.24
C GLY A 456 -2.96 -15.88 13.95
N GLY A 457 -3.10 -17.03 13.30
CA GLY A 457 -2.63 -18.31 13.85
C GLY A 457 -1.11 -18.37 14.02
N LEU A 458 -0.35 -17.92 13.02
CA LEU A 458 1.11 -17.82 13.10
C LEU A 458 1.56 -16.85 14.19
N PHE A 459 0.85 -15.73 14.38
CA PHE A 459 1.19 -14.77 15.42
C PHE A 459 1.03 -15.37 16.82
N LEU A 460 -0.10 -16.04 17.08
CA LEU A 460 -0.32 -16.72 18.36
C LEU A 460 0.75 -17.80 18.60
N LEU A 461 1.08 -18.58 17.58
CA LEU A 461 2.15 -19.58 17.65
C LEU A 461 3.50 -18.94 17.97
N PHE A 462 3.92 -17.94 17.21
CA PHE A 462 5.21 -17.27 17.40
C PHE A 462 5.30 -16.60 18.77
N ARG A 463 4.21 -15.97 19.22
CA ARG A 463 4.11 -15.40 20.56
C ARG A 463 4.32 -16.46 21.64
N THR A 464 3.63 -17.60 21.56
CA THR A 464 3.80 -18.67 22.57
C THR A 464 5.23 -19.22 22.64
N ILE A 465 5.97 -19.19 21.54
CA ILE A 465 7.37 -19.62 21.49
C ILE A 465 8.30 -18.56 22.08
N SER A 466 7.98 -17.28 21.91
CA SER A 466 8.83 -16.15 22.35
C SER A 466 8.73 -15.80 23.83
N GLY A 467 7.83 -16.43 24.59
CA GLY A 467 7.48 -16.03 25.96
C GLY A 467 6.51 -14.85 25.97
#